data_AF-A0A497KXE6-F1
#
_entry.id   AF-A0A497KXE6-F1
#
_cell.length_a   1.000
_cell.length_b   1.000
_cell.length_c   1.000
_cell.angle_alpha   90.00
_cell.angle_beta   90.00
_cell.angle_gamma   90.00
#
_symmetry.space_group_name_H-M   'P 1'
#
loop_
_entity.id
_entity.type
_entity.pdbx_description
1 polymer ?
#
loop_
_entity_poly.entity_id
_entity_poly.type
_entity_poly.pdbx_seq_one_letter_code
_entity_poly.pdbx_strand_id
1 'polypeptide(L)'
;MPHKLRKTRRLRGSRTMGYGRVGQHRKAGGRGGKGKAGGRKHFWIQTVKYNPNRFKRIGFKPPSALQPRPRTINVGELEDLALRTLGGEQPRAVAGPLDLDLTGLGYGKLLGRGEVKVPLRLRVSAYTSRALEKVEAAGGEIVESE
;
A
#
# COMPACT_ATOMS: atom_id res chain seq x y z
N MET A 1 20.08 -24.14 3.17
CA MET A 1 21.15 -23.22 2.70
C MET A 1 22.42 -24.01 2.45
N PRO A 2 23.16 -23.77 1.35
CA PRO A 2 24.38 -24.52 1.04
C PRO A 2 25.45 -24.27 2.12
N HIS A 3 25.84 -25.31 2.84
CA HIS A 3 26.88 -25.22 3.88
C HIS A 3 28.29 -25.00 3.29
N LYS A 4 28.48 -25.36 2.02
CA LYS A 4 29.75 -25.27 1.28
C LYS A 4 30.22 -23.83 1.04
N LEU A 5 29.29 -22.92 0.73
CA LEU A 5 29.61 -21.53 0.34
C LEU A 5 29.76 -20.58 1.53
N ARG A 6 29.58 -21.06 2.77
CA ARG A 6 29.71 -20.20 3.96
C ARG A 6 31.16 -19.83 4.21
N LYS A 7 31.42 -18.54 4.51
CA LYS A 7 32.76 -18.02 4.86
C LYS A 7 33.49 -18.83 5.94
N THR A 8 32.74 -19.48 6.84
CA THR A 8 33.27 -20.32 7.91
C THR A 8 34.19 -21.43 7.38
N ARG A 9 33.94 -21.99 6.18
CA ARG A 9 34.78 -23.05 5.62
C ARG A 9 36.19 -22.55 5.30
N ARG A 10 36.30 -21.40 4.62
CA ARG A 10 37.57 -20.74 4.31
C ARG A 10 38.32 -20.26 5.56
N LEU A 11 37.59 -19.83 6.59
CA LEU A 11 38.16 -19.22 7.79
C LEU A 11 38.52 -20.21 8.91
N ARG A 12 38.30 -21.54 8.74
CA ARG A 12 38.81 -22.52 9.72
C ARG A 12 40.34 -22.43 9.77
N GLY A 13 40.90 -22.36 10.99
CA GLY A 13 42.34 -22.13 11.21
C GLY A 13 42.75 -20.66 11.38
N SER A 14 41.91 -19.69 11.01
CA SER A 14 42.22 -18.24 11.08
C SER A 14 42.23 -17.61 12.49
N ARG A 15 42.24 -18.43 13.56
CA ARG A 15 42.14 -18.06 14.99
C ARG A 15 40.89 -17.26 15.42
N THR A 16 40.45 -16.25 14.68
CA THR A 16 39.42 -15.27 15.08
C THR A 16 38.19 -15.26 14.17
N MET A 17 38.15 -16.06 13.09
CA MET A 17 37.04 -16.10 12.13
C MET A 17 36.69 -14.73 11.51
N GLY A 18 37.66 -13.81 11.47
CA GLY A 18 37.51 -12.46 10.93
C GLY A 18 36.92 -11.41 11.88
N TYR A 19 36.82 -11.69 13.18
CA TYR A 19 36.28 -10.76 14.18
C TYR A 19 37.34 -9.89 14.89
N GLY A 20 38.59 -9.93 14.40
CA GLY A 20 39.73 -9.17 14.95
C GLY A 20 40.33 -9.78 16.22
N ARG A 21 41.53 -9.36 16.61
CA ARG A 21 42.26 -9.91 17.78
C ARG A 21 41.83 -9.31 19.12
N VAL A 22 41.55 -8.02 19.16
CA VAL A 22 41.34 -7.24 20.41
C VAL A 22 39.86 -7.18 20.81
N GLY A 23 38.98 -6.69 19.92
CA GLY A 23 37.56 -6.47 20.23
C GLY A 23 36.73 -7.77 20.36
N GLN A 24 37.03 -8.74 19.49
CA GLN A 24 36.36 -10.05 19.36
C GLN A 24 34.82 -9.97 19.18
N HIS A 25 34.20 -11.09 18.80
CA HIS A 25 32.74 -11.17 18.64
C HIS A 25 32.06 -11.45 19.98
N ARG A 26 31.85 -10.39 20.78
CA ARG A 26 31.15 -10.48 22.06
C ARG A 26 29.63 -10.37 21.90
N LYS A 27 28.89 -10.56 23.00
CA LYS A 27 27.41 -10.57 23.06
C LYS A 27 26.83 -9.14 22.90
N ALA A 28 25.69 -8.85 23.54
CA ALA A 28 24.96 -7.58 23.38
C ALA A 28 25.78 -6.33 23.74
N GLY A 29 26.74 -6.42 24.67
CA GLY A 29 27.62 -5.29 25.02
C GLY A 29 28.43 -4.77 23.84
N GLY A 30 28.99 -5.67 23.01
CA GLY A 30 29.73 -5.28 21.80
C GLY A 30 28.86 -4.63 20.72
N ARG A 31 27.53 -4.76 20.82
CA ARG A 31 26.55 -4.12 19.93
C ARG A 31 25.95 -2.85 20.54
N GLY A 32 26.34 -2.46 21.74
CA GLY A 32 25.75 -1.33 22.46
C GLY A 32 24.32 -1.59 22.98
N GLY A 33 23.95 -2.85 23.20
CA GLY A 33 22.64 -3.27 23.71
C GLY A 33 21.91 -4.27 22.79
N LYS A 34 20.73 -4.72 23.21
CA LYS A 34 19.85 -5.59 22.40
C LYS A 34 18.80 -4.75 21.68
N GLY A 35 18.58 -5.02 20.40
CA GLY A 35 17.56 -4.35 19.60
C GLY A 35 17.85 -2.86 19.42
N LYS A 36 16.84 -2.01 19.60
CA LYS A 36 16.95 -0.56 19.38
C LYS A 36 17.30 0.24 20.64
N ALA A 37 18.08 -0.35 21.55
CA ALA A 37 18.58 0.26 22.77
C ALA A 37 19.42 1.51 22.47
N GLY A 38 19.60 2.42 23.43
CA GLY A 38 20.47 3.59 23.28
C GLY A 38 20.01 4.64 22.27
N GLY A 39 18.82 4.51 21.68
CA GLY A 39 18.35 5.38 20.59
C GLY A 39 18.23 6.87 20.96
N ARG A 40 18.10 7.22 22.24
CA ARG A 40 18.13 8.59 22.77
C ARG A 40 19.41 8.91 23.57
N LYS A 41 20.43 8.05 23.49
CA LYS A 41 21.69 8.13 24.26
C LYS A 41 22.88 7.90 23.32
N HIS A 42 23.69 6.86 23.55
CA HIS A 42 24.90 6.56 22.78
C HIS A 42 24.65 6.19 21.31
N PHE A 43 23.41 5.87 20.91
CA PHE A 43 23.01 5.68 19.50
C PHE A 43 22.15 6.84 18.95
N TRP A 44 22.19 8.01 19.59
CA TRP A 44 21.44 9.18 19.14
C TRP A 44 21.77 9.60 17.71
N ILE A 45 23.06 9.57 17.32
CA ILE A 45 23.50 9.92 15.96
C ILE A 45 22.81 9.05 14.89
N GLN A 46 22.68 7.75 15.14
CA GLN A 46 21.99 6.83 14.22
C GLN A 46 20.50 7.17 14.11
N THR A 47 19.87 7.53 15.23
CA THR A 47 18.47 7.94 15.25
C THR A 47 18.28 9.21 14.44
N VAL A 48 19.06 10.26 14.66
CA VAL A 48 18.91 11.54 13.94
C VAL A 48 19.15 11.36 12.45
N LYS A 49 20.20 10.61 12.06
CA LYS A 49 20.58 10.46 10.66
C LYS A 49 19.60 9.60 9.84
N TYR A 50 19.17 8.47 10.39
CA TYR A 50 18.41 7.47 9.61
C TYR A 50 16.96 7.33 10.04
N ASN A 51 16.61 7.73 11.27
CA ASN A 51 15.25 7.56 11.81
C ASN A 51 14.80 8.80 12.62
N PRO A 52 14.82 10.02 12.03
CA PRO A 52 14.59 11.25 12.78
C PRO A 52 13.21 11.30 13.43
N ASN A 53 12.20 10.71 12.79
CA ASN A 53 10.82 10.71 13.28
C ASN A 53 10.53 9.65 14.35
N ARG A 54 11.51 8.80 14.72
CA ARG A 54 11.28 7.65 15.61
C ARG A 54 10.70 8.00 16.98
N PHE A 55 11.09 9.13 17.54
CA PHE A 55 10.65 9.58 18.86
C PHE A 55 9.71 10.77 18.80
N LYS A 56 9.36 11.23 17.59
CA LYS A 56 8.50 12.37 17.39
C LYS A 56 7.04 11.93 17.54
N ARG A 57 6.28 12.62 18.37
CA ARG A 57 4.82 12.50 18.43
C ARG A 57 4.24 13.65 17.61
N ILE A 58 3.41 13.34 16.62
CA ILE A 58 2.80 14.33 15.72
C ILE A 58 1.29 14.16 15.81
N GLY A 59 0.58 15.25 16.09
CA GLY A 59 -0.88 15.30 16.13
C GLY A 59 -1.52 14.43 17.22
N PHE A 60 -2.76 14.03 16.99
CA PHE A 60 -3.55 13.16 17.86
C PHE A 60 -4.29 12.10 17.03
N LYS A 61 -4.72 11.01 17.66
CA LYS A 61 -5.56 9.98 16.99
C LYS A 61 -7.03 10.28 17.33
N PRO A 62 -7.86 10.77 16.39
CA PRO A 62 -9.27 11.01 16.64
C PRO A 62 -10.05 9.68 16.80
N PRO A 63 -11.16 9.65 17.56
CA PRO A 63 -12.03 8.47 17.66
C PRO A 63 -12.59 8.00 16.30
N SER A 64 -12.83 8.92 15.36
CA SER A 64 -13.29 8.60 14.00
C SER A 64 -12.30 7.75 13.20
N ALA A 65 -11.03 7.67 13.60
CA ALA A 65 -10.04 6.78 12.98
C ALA A 65 -10.30 5.29 13.27
N LEU A 66 -11.26 4.95 14.14
CA LEU A 66 -11.72 3.58 14.35
C LEU A 66 -12.56 3.09 13.17
N GLN A 67 -13.23 4.00 12.44
CA GLN A 67 -13.97 3.65 11.24
C GLN A 67 -13.00 3.57 10.06
N PRO A 68 -12.95 2.43 9.33
CA PRO A 68 -12.13 2.34 8.14
C PRO A 68 -12.62 3.33 7.10
N ARG A 69 -11.69 3.94 6.36
CA ARG A 69 -12.06 4.78 5.21
C ARG A 69 -12.82 3.94 4.18
N PRO A 70 -13.82 4.51 3.49
CA PRO A 70 -14.54 3.79 2.45
C PRO A 70 -13.58 3.31 1.38
N ARG A 71 -13.82 2.10 0.85
CA ARG A 71 -13.04 1.59 -0.27
C ARG A 71 -13.27 2.48 -1.49
N THR A 72 -12.18 2.84 -2.14
CA THR A 72 -12.20 3.72 -3.31
C THR A 72 -11.87 2.95 -4.57
N ILE A 73 -12.54 3.26 -5.67
CA ILE A 73 -12.24 2.71 -7.00
C ILE A 73 -11.90 3.85 -7.97
N ASN A 74 -11.00 3.59 -8.92
CA ASN A 74 -10.66 4.56 -9.96
C ASN A 74 -11.47 4.30 -11.24
N VAL A 75 -11.72 5.37 -12.00
CA VAL A 75 -12.41 5.31 -13.30
C VAL A 75 -11.76 4.30 -14.26
N GLY A 76 -10.43 4.26 -14.37
CA GLY A 76 -9.74 3.31 -15.24
C GLY A 76 -9.83 1.83 -14.83
N GLU A 77 -10.29 1.53 -13.62
CA GLU A 77 -10.50 0.15 -13.14
C GLU A 77 -11.94 -0.33 -13.39
N LEU A 78 -12.83 0.55 -13.87
CA LEU A 78 -14.25 0.23 -14.09
C LEU A 78 -14.45 -0.76 -15.23
N GLU A 79 -13.66 -0.69 -16.30
CA GLU A 79 -13.77 -1.61 -17.45
C GLU A 79 -13.41 -3.04 -17.03
N ASP A 80 -12.30 -3.20 -16.29
CA ASP A 80 -11.89 -4.50 -15.73
C ASP A 80 -12.92 -5.04 -14.75
N LEU A 81 -13.51 -4.17 -13.94
CA LEU A 81 -14.53 -4.56 -12.98
C LEU A 81 -15.80 -5.03 -13.70
N ALA A 82 -16.26 -4.27 -14.69
CA ALA A 82 -17.39 -4.63 -15.54
C ALA A 82 -17.20 -6.02 -16.18
N LEU A 83 -16.02 -6.29 -16.75
CA LEU A 83 -15.69 -7.59 -17.35
C LEU A 83 -15.73 -8.74 -16.33
N ARG A 84 -15.30 -8.50 -15.08
CA ARG A 84 -15.29 -9.51 -14.02
C ARG A 84 -16.67 -9.79 -13.44
N THR A 85 -17.50 -8.76 -13.30
CA THR A 85 -18.83 -8.90 -12.69
C THR A 85 -19.84 -9.51 -13.66
N LEU A 86 -19.70 -9.24 -14.96
CA LEU A 86 -20.65 -9.68 -15.98
C LEU A 86 -20.22 -10.93 -16.77
N GLY A 87 -19.06 -11.50 -16.46
CA GLY A 87 -18.72 -12.87 -16.87
C GLY A 87 -18.79 -13.12 -18.38
N GLY A 88 -17.87 -12.52 -19.14
CA GLY A 88 -17.39 -13.17 -20.36
C GLY A 88 -17.98 -12.78 -21.72
N GLU A 89 -18.87 -11.79 -21.82
CA GLU A 89 -19.17 -11.19 -23.12
C GLU A 89 -18.88 -9.70 -23.13
N GLN A 90 -18.32 -9.25 -24.25
CA GLN A 90 -17.87 -7.88 -24.46
C GLN A 90 -18.96 -6.90 -23.99
N PRO A 91 -18.62 -5.80 -23.28
CA PRO A 91 -19.57 -4.71 -23.00
C PRO A 91 -20.01 -3.96 -24.27
N ARG A 92 -19.78 -4.54 -25.45
CA ARG A 92 -20.23 -4.09 -26.78
C ARG A 92 -21.52 -4.76 -27.24
N ALA A 93 -21.98 -5.84 -26.60
CA ALA A 93 -23.07 -6.66 -27.12
C ALA A 93 -24.47 -6.34 -26.56
N VAL A 94 -24.58 -5.50 -25.51
CA VAL A 94 -25.89 -5.09 -24.98
C VAL A 94 -26.12 -3.63 -25.37
N ALA A 95 -27.18 -3.39 -26.13
CA ALA A 95 -27.59 -2.10 -26.69
C ALA A 95 -28.10 -1.09 -25.62
N GLY A 96 -27.52 -1.12 -24.42
CA GLY A 96 -27.92 -0.29 -23.29
C GLY A 96 -26.73 0.01 -22.36
N PRO A 97 -26.84 1.06 -21.53
CA PRO A 97 -25.79 1.40 -20.58
C PRO A 97 -25.60 0.26 -19.59
N LEU A 98 -24.35 -0.15 -19.38
CA LEU A 98 -24.05 -1.23 -18.46
C LEU A 98 -24.21 -0.73 -17.03
N ASP A 99 -25.20 -1.26 -16.32
CA ASP A 99 -25.48 -0.92 -14.93
C ASP A 99 -24.45 -1.58 -14.00
N LEU A 100 -23.64 -0.77 -13.32
CA LEU A 100 -22.63 -1.20 -12.37
C LEU A 100 -22.93 -0.62 -10.97
N ASP A 101 -23.32 -1.49 -10.05
CA ASP A 101 -23.54 -1.12 -8.65
C ASP A 101 -22.23 -1.20 -7.84
N LEU A 102 -21.56 -0.06 -7.66
CA LEU A 102 -20.33 0.03 -6.88
C LEU A 102 -20.60 -0.06 -5.38
N THR A 103 -21.78 0.39 -4.92
CA THR A 103 -22.19 0.33 -3.52
C THR A 103 -22.45 -1.13 -3.09
N GLY A 104 -23.14 -1.91 -3.92
CA GLY A 104 -23.33 -3.36 -3.70
C GLY A 104 -22.02 -4.15 -3.67
N LEU A 105 -21.00 -3.68 -4.39
CA LEU A 105 -19.65 -4.24 -4.39
C LEU A 105 -18.76 -3.74 -3.22
N GLY A 106 -19.29 -2.86 -2.38
CA GLY A 106 -18.62 -2.34 -1.19
C GLY A 106 -17.63 -1.20 -1.47
N TYR A 107 -17.73 -0.53 -2.62
CA TYR A 107 -16.99 0.70 -2.91
C TYR A 107 -17.83 1.91 -2.52
N GLY A 108 -17.26 2.79 -1.69
CA GLY A 108 -17.93 3.99 -1.21
C GLY A 108 -17.44 5.28 -1.86
N LYS A 109 -16.46 5.23 -2.77
CA LYS A 109 -16.04 6.44 -3.51
C LYS A 109 -15.42 6.14 -4.88
N LEU A 110 -15.86 6.86 -5.91
CA LEU A 110 -15.26 6.85 -7.25
C LEU A 110 -14.24 8.00 -7.41
N LEU A 111 -13.06 7.68 -7.94
CA LEU A 111 -11.94 8.59 -8.15
C LEU A 111 -11.57 8.72 -9.64
N GLY A 112 -11.24 9.92 -10.11
CA GLY A 112 -11.01 10.21 -11.53
C GLY A 112 -9.66 9.79 -12.14
N ARG A 113 -8.95 8.80 -11.60
CA ARG A 113 -7.69 8.33 -12.21
C ARG A 113 -7.99 7.35 -13.37
N GLY A 114 -7.31 7.53 -14.50
CA GLY A 114 -7.52 6.72 -15.71
C GLY A 114 -8.57 7.31 -16.66
N GLU A 115 -8.96 6.51 -17.65
CA GLU A 115 -9.93 6.83 -18.70
C GLU A 115 -10.94 5.69 -18.80
N VAL A 116 -12.15 6.02 -19.25
CA VAL A 116 -13.20 5.04 -19.56
C VAL A 116 -13.70 5.35 -20.97
N LYS A 117 -13.80 4.32 -21.80
CA LYS A 117 -14.27 4.42 -23.18
C LYS A 117 -15.66 3.84 -23.37
N VAL A 118 -16.11 3.03 -22.42
CA VAL A 118 -17.41 2.36 -22.44
C VAL A 118 -18.44 3.23 -21.71
N PRO A 119 -19.64 3.45 -22.27
CA PRO A 119 -20.72 4.12 -21.54
C PRO A 119 -21.21 3.21 -20.40
N LEU A 120 -21.07 3.68 -19.16
CA LEU A 120 -21.44 2.94 -17.94
C LEU A 120 -22.47 3.75 -17.15
N ARG A 121 -23.45 3.06 -16.56
CA ARG A 121 -24.36 3.64 -15.58
C ARG A 121 -23.93 3.18 -14.19
N LEU A 122 -23.41 4.10 -13.40
CA LEU A 122 -22.72 3.81 -12.14
C LEU A 122 -23.59 4.19 -10.96
N ARG A 123 -23.76 3.27 -9.99
CA ARG A 123 -24.37 3.58 -8.70
C ARG A 123 -23.30 3.66 -7.62
N VAL A 124 -23.11 4.84 -7.02
CA VAL A 124 -22.07 5.08 -6.00
C VAL A 124 -22.51 6.15 -5.00
N SER A 125 -22.03 6.06 -3.75
CA SER A 125 -22.36 7.01 -2.69
C SER A 125 -21.56 8.32 -2.72
N ALA A 126 -20.34 8.32 -3.28
CA ALA A 126 -19.56 9.53 -3.45
C ALA A 126 -18.66 9.46 -4.70
N TYR A 127 -18.46 10.59 -5.36
CA TYR A 127 -17.58 10.71 -6.53
C TYR A 127 -16.77 12.01 -6.48
N THR A 128 -15.67 12.05 -7.24
CA THR A 128 -14.89 13.28 -7.46
C THR A 128 -15.37 14.02 -8.71
N SER A 129 -15.26 15.35 -8.77
CA SER A 129 -15.62 16.15 -9.96
C SER A 129 -14.96 15.63 -11.24
N ARG A 130 -13.66 15.31 -11.18
CA ARG A 130 -12.92 14.72 -12.31
C ARG A 130 -13.43 13.34 -12.74
N ALA A 131 -14.11 12.60 -11.86
CA ALA A 131 -14.70 11.32 -12.23
C ALA A 131 -16.01 11.53 -12.98
N LEU A 132 -16.83 12.50 -12.52
CA LEU A 132 -18.07 12.88 -13.19
C LEU A 132 -17.79 13.32 -14.64
N GLU A 133 -16.91 14.31 -14.83
CA GLU A 133 -16.54 14.83 -16.16
C GLU A 133 -16.10 13.72 -17.13
N LYS A 134 -15.38 12.71 -16.64
CA LYS A 134 -14.88 11.61 -17.47
C LYS A 134 -15.93 10.57 -17.80
N VAL A 135 -16.83 10.30 -16.86
CA VAL A 135 -17.94 9.35 -17.07
C VAL A 135 -18.94 9.96 -18.04
N GLU A 136 -19.26 11.26 -17.90
CA GLU A 136 -20.12 12.00 -18.83
C GLU A 136 -19.48 12.08 -20.24
N ALA A 137 -18.17 12.36 -20.32
CA ALA A 137 -17.47 12.36 -21.61
C ALA A 137 -17.47 11.00 -22.32
N ALA A 138 -17.57 9.90 -21.57
CA ALA A 138 -17.72 8.55 -22.10
C ALA A 138 -19.18 8.17 -22.44
N GLY A 139 -20.14 9.09 -22.21
CA GLY A 139 -21.57 8.84 -22.40
C GLY A 139 -22.22 7.99 -21.30
N GLY A 140 -21.60 7.95 -20.12
CA GLY A 140 -22.14 7.28 -18.93
C GLY A 140 -22.92 8.22 -18.01
N GLU A 141 -23.69 7.65 -17.09
CA GLU A 141 -24.49 8.36 -16.09
C GLU A 141 -24.10 7.89 -14.67
N ILE A 142 -24.02 8.79 -13.71
CA ILE A 142 -23.82 8.44 -12.30
C ILE A 142 -25.13 8.68 -11.53
N VAL A 143 -25.66 7.63 -10.92
CA VAL A 143 -26.82 7.71 -10.02
C VAL A 143 -26.31 7.67 -8.58
N GLU A 144 -26.64 8.71 -7.81
CA GLU A 144 -26.34 8.75 -6.38
C GLU A 144 -27.13 7.67 -5.65
N SER A 145 -26.42 6.78 -4.95
CA SER A 145 -27.06 5.90 -3.96
C SER A 145 -27.08 6.60 -2.61
N GLU A 146 -28.27 6.86 -2.08
CA GLU A 146 -28.48 7.21 -0.67
C GLU A 146 -27.84 6.20 0.29
#